data_AF-A0A257PYA9-F1
#
_entry.id   AF-A0A257PYA9-F1
#
_cell.length_a   1.000
_cell.length_b   1.000
_cell.length_c   1.000
_cell.angle_alpha   90.00
_cell.angle_beta   90.00
_cell.angle_gamma   90.00
#
_symmetry.space_group_name_H-M   'P 1'
#
loop_
_entity.id
_entity.type
_entity.pdbx_description
1 polymer ?
#
loop_
_entity_poly.entity_id
_entity_poly.type
_entity_poly.pdbx_seq_one_letter_code
_entity_poly.pdbx_strand_id
1 'polypeptide(L)'
;MVEPVSLNSYRDDRLWAVVASIGRTSRVAEVFTSRLAALADQAWREQQVKAYAAFLGNTRQPTPSYSVKPIKRSDLPRAWRPLPALGFLNGKLM
;
A
#
# COMPACT_ATOMS: atom_id res chain seq x y z
N MET A 1 2.49 -39.82 11.56
CA MET A 1 3.42 -38.74 11.16
C MET A 1 2.96 -38.27 9.80
N VAL A 2 2.45 -37.06 9.69
CA VAL A 2 2.13 -36.46 8.39
C VAL A 2 3.05 -35.26 8.22
N GLU A 3 3.85 -35.31 7.18
CA GLU A 3 4.91 -34.36 6.89
C GLU A 3 4.34 -32.95 6.65
N PRO A 4 5.06 -31.88 7.03
CA PRO A 4 4.63 -30.54 6.70
C PRO A 4 4.70 -30.37 5.18
N VAL A 5 3.53 -30.22 4.57
CA VAL A 5 3.37 -29.76 3.18
C VAL A 5 4.14 -28.46 3.04
N SER A 6 5.36 -28.58 2.51
CA SER A 6 6.15 -27.45 2.06
C SER A 6 5.48 -26.95 0.80
N LEU A 7 4.53 -26.02 0.96
CA LEU A 7 3.97 -25.22 -0.13
C LEU A 7 5.10 -24.39 -0.71
N ASN A 8 5.85 -25.04 -1.59
CA ASN A 8 6.77 -24.42 -2.52
C ASN A 8 5.94 -23.62 -3.54
N SER A 9 5.30 -22.55 -3.06
CA SER A 9 4.51 -21.59 -3.83
C SER A 9 5.43 -20.67 -4.63
N TYR A 10 6.30 -21.28 -5.43
CA TYR A 10 7.11 -20.65 -6.48
C TYR A 10 6.27 -20.34 -7.74
N ARG A 11 4.96 -20.18 -7.59
CA ARG A 11 4.02 -20.01 -8.70
C ARG A 11 3.17 -18.78 -8.45
N ASP A 12 3.56 -17.72 -9.16
CA ASP A 12 2.97 -16.40 -9.23
C ASP A 12 3.36 -15.45 -8.07
N ASP A 13 4.64 -15.05 -8.04
CA ASP A 13 5.13 -13.90 -7.24
C ASP A 13 4.57 -12.54 -7.73
N ARG A 14 3.48 -12.54 -8.51
CA ARG A 14 2.77 -11.32 -8.89
C ARG A 14 1.91 -10.89 -7.71
N LEU A 15 2.42 -9.90 -7.02
CA LEU A 15 1.69 -9.20 -5.99
C LEU A 15 1.11 -7.91 -6.56
N TRP A 16 0.12 -7.37 -5.88
CA TRP A 16 -0.54 -6.12 -6.22
C TRP A 16 -0.21 -5.11 -5.14
N ALA A 17 0.64 -4.15 -5.48
CA ALA A 17 0.98 -3.05 -4.59
C ALA A 17 -0.02 -1.91 -4.74
N VAL A 18 -0.52 -1.44 -3.61
CA VAL A 18 -1.14 -0.12 -3.48
C VAL A 18 -0.02 0.88 -3.27
N VAL A 19 0.16 1.79 -4.22
CA VAL A 19 1.21 2.82 -4.20
C VAL A 19 0.57 4.16 -3.90
N ALA A 20 0.98 4.77 -2.79
CA ALA A 20 0.65 6.14 -2.44
C ALA A 20 1.64 7.09 -3.13
N SER A 21 1.15 8.05 -3.88
CA SER A 21 1.93 9.13 -4.48
C SER A 21 1.52 10.46 -3.88
N ILE A 22 2.49 11.20 -3.36
CA ILE A 22 2.31 12.47 -2.69
C ILE A 22 3.31 13.45 -3.31
N GLY A 23 2.81 14.34 -4.17
CA GLY A 23 3.66 15.26 -4.95
C GLY A 23 4.66 14.49 -5.82
N ARG A 24 5.96 14.65 -5.56
CA ARG A 24 7.05 13.98 -6.29
C ARG A 24 7.48 12.64 -5.68
N THR A 25 6.91 12.24 -4.55
CA THR A 25 7.32 11.02 -3.83
C THR A 25 6.27 9.95 -3.98
N SER A 26 6.68 8.74 -4.37
CA SER A 26 5.82 7.55 -4.41
C SER A 26 6.34 6.51 -3.44
N ARG A 27 5.44 5.88 -2.67
CA ARG A 27 5.75 4.80 -1.73
C ARG A 27 4.70 3.69 -1.80
N VAL A 28 5.16 2.45 -1.70
CA VAL A 28 4.26 1.30 -1.59
C VAL A 28 3.61 1.33 -0.20
N ALA A 29 2.30 1.55 -0.16
CA ALA A 29 1.51 1.55 1.05
C ALA A 29 1.28 0.13 1.55
N GLU A 30 0.78 -0.75 0.68
CA GLU A 30 0.46 -2.12 1.05
C GLU A 30 0.55 -3.04 -0.16
N VAL A 31 0.67 -4.35 0.09
CA VAL A 31 0.86 -5.34 -0.96
C VAL A 31 -0.05 -6.53 -0.71
N PHE A 32 -0.78 -6.92 -1.75
CA PHE A 32 -1.77 -8.00 -1.68
C PHE A 32 -1.44 -9.09 -2.69
N THR A 33 -1.79 -10.33 -2.34
CA THR A 33 -1.73 -11.45 -3.29
C THR A 33 -2.90 -11.42 -4.29
N SER A 34 -4.00 -10.74 -3.96
CA SER A 34 -5.18 -10.60 -4.81
C SER A 34 -5.36 -9.18 -5.32
N ARG A 35 -5.58 -9.04 -6.63
CA ARG A 35 -5.89 -7.75 -7.28
C ARG A 35 -7.12 -7.09 -6.67
N LEU A 36 -8.15 -7.90 -6.39
CA LEU A 36 -9.43 -7.41 -5.89
C LEU A 36 -9.28 -6.83 -4.48
N ALA A 37 -8.45 -7.47 -3.64
CA ALA A 37 -8.10 -6.94 -2.33
C ALA A 37 -7.34 -5.61 -2.42
N ALA A 38 -6.38 -5.50 -3.35
CA ALA A 38 -5.65 -4.24 -3.58
C ALA A 38 -6.55 -3.10 -4.07
N LEU A 39 -7.53 -3.40 -4.94
CA LEU A 39 -8.52 -2.41 -5.40
C LEU A 39 -9.47 -1.98 -4.27
N ALA A 40 -9.89 -2.91 -3.42
CA ALA A 40 -10.72 -2.60 -2.26
C ALA A 40 -9.98 -1.67 -1.26
N ASP A 41 -8.70 -1.96 -0.99
CA ASP A 41 -7.86 -1.10 -0.14
C ASP A 41 -7.65 0.28 -0.78
N GLN A 42 -7.32 0.33 -2.07
CA GLN A 42 -7.17 1.58 -2.81
C GLN A 42 -8.44 2.44 -2.75
N ALA A 43 -9.62 1.86 -3.00
CA ALA A 43 -10.90 2.57 -2.90
C ALA A 43 -11.18 3.05 -1.46
N TRP A 44 -10.87 2.23 -0.46
CA TRP A 44 -11.00 2.61 0.95
C TRP A 44 -10.08 3.79 1.31
N ARG A 45 -8.80 3.75 0.88
CA ARG A 45 -7.82 4.84 1.08
C ARG A 45 -8.21 6.13 0.37
N GLU A 46 -8.74 6.05 -0.85
CA GLU A 46 -9.27 7.21 -1.57
C GLU A 46 -10.46 7.83 -0.85
N GLN A 47 -11.36 7.00 -0.30
CA GLN A 47 -12.50 7.49 0.46
C GLN A 47 -12.06 8.20 1.74
N GLN A 48 -11.02 7.70 2.42
CA GLN A 48 -10.38 8.38 3.54
C GLN A 48 -9.78 9.73 3.09
N VAL A 49 -9.03 9.77 1.98
CA VAL A 49 -8.47 11.04 1.48
C VAL A 49 -9.56 12.05 1.13
N LYS A 50 -10.67 11.62 0.54
CA LYS A 50 -11.81 12.50 0.26
C LYS A 50 -12.43 13.04 1.55
N ALA A 51 -12.59 12.19 2.57
CA ALA A 51 -13.07 12.61 3.88
C ALA A 51 -12.11 13.61 4.56
N TYR A 52 -10.80 13.42 4.41
CA TYR A 52 -9.77 14.28 4.98
C TYR A 52 -9.33 15.43 4.05
N ALA A 53 -9.90 15.58 2.85
CA ALA A 53 -9.48 16.59 1.87
C ALA A 53 -9.60 18.01 2.42
N ALA A 54 -10.66 18.30 3.18
CA ALA A 54 -10.85 19.58 3.84
C ALA A 54 -9.75 19.87 4.89
N PHE A 55 -9.30 18.85 5.62
CA PHE A 55 -8.22 18.96 6.61
C PHE A 55 -6.84 19.11 5.95
N LEU A 56 -6.59 18.37 4.87
CA LEU A 56 -5.35 18.46 4.09
C LEU A 56 -5.17 19.84 3.45
N GLY A 57 -6.26 20.42 2.93
CA GLY A 57 -6.27 21.78 2.40
C GLY A 57 -5.88 22.82 3.45
N ASN A 58 -6.35 22.65 4.69
CA ASN A 58 -6.03 23.57 5.78
C ASN A 58 -4.57 23.42 6.28
N THR A 59 -3.99 22.23 6.16
CA THR A 59 -2.62 21.92 6.60
C THR A 59 -1.56 22.09 5.50
N ARG A 60 -1.92 22.60 4.32
CA ARG A 60 -1.06 22.70 3.11
C ARG A 60 -0.38 21.37 2.77
N GLN A 61 -0.95 20.24 3.20
CA GLN A 61 -0.40 18.93 2.88
C GLN A 61 -0.88 18.52 1.49
N PRO A 62 0.02 18.06 0.60
CA PRO A 62 -0.36 17.56 -0.70
C PRO A 62 -1.29 16.35 -0.58
N THR A 63 -2.38 16.35 -1.35
CA THR A 63 -3.35 15.25 -1.39
C THR A 63 -2.68 13.96 -1.89
N PRO A 64 -2.72 12.85 -1.12
CA PRO A 64 -2.22 11.57 -1.60
C PRO A 64 -3.11 11.02 -2.71
N SER A 65 -2.51 10.56 -3.81
CA SER A 65 -3.18 9.70 -4.79
C SER A 65 -2.74 8.25 -4.61
N TYR A 66 -3.67 7.32 -4.79
CA TYR A 66 -3.37 5.89 -4.67
C TYR A 66 -3.53 5.22 -6.03
N SER A 67 -2.63 4.28 -6.34
CA SER A 67 -2.72 3.51 -7.57
C SER A 67 -2.31 2.07 -7.31
N VAL A 68 -2.99 1.13 -7.95
CA VAL A 68 -2.66 -0.30 -7.87
C VAL A 68 -1.73 -0.67 -9.01
N LYS A 69 -0.58 -1.26 -8.70
CA LYS A 69 0.39 -1.75 -9.68
C LYS A 69 0.78 -3.20 -9.41
N PRO A 70 0.91 -4.04 -10.45
CA PRO A 70 1.50 -5.35 -10.28
C PRO A 70 2.99 -5.18 -9.97
N ILE A 71 3.46 -5.82 -8.89
CA ILE A 71 4.86 -5.82 -8.48
C ILE A 71 5.31 -7.25 -8.22
N LYS A 72 6.62 -7.48 -8.28
CA LYS A 72 7.20 -8.73 -7.78
C LYS A 72 7.62 -8.52 -6.33
N ARG A 73 7.60 -9.61 -5.57
CA ARG A 73 8.11 -9.59 -4.20
C ARG A 73 9.60 -9.22 -4.14
N SER A 74 10.36 -9.53 -5.19
CA SER A 74 11.77 -9.13 -5.37
C SER A 74 11.97 -7.64 -5.71
N ASP A 75 10.94 -6.95 -6.20
CA ASP A 75 10.98 -5.49 -6.44
C ASP A 75 10.77 -4.69 -5.14
N LEU A 76 10.29 -5.32 -4.07
CA LEU A 76 10.13 -4.65 -2.78
C LEU A 76 11.50 -4.48 -2.12
N PRO A 77 11.82 -3.28 -1.61
CA PRO A 77 13.03 -3.10 -0.82
C PRO A 77 12.99 -4.03 0.39
N ARG A 78 14.14 -4.62 0.74
CA ARG A 78 14.26 -5.63 1.81
C ARG A 78 13.75 -5.15 3.19
N ALA A 79 13.72 -3.84 3.40
CA ALA A 79 13.22 -3.17 4.61
C ALA A 79 11.80 -2.57 4.43
N TRP A 80 11.07 -2.95 3.38
CA TRP A 80 9.70 -2.49 3.18
C TRP A 80 8.82 -2.96 4.33
N ARG A 81 8.10 -2.02 4.93
CA ARG A 81 7.09 -2.27 5.97
C ARG A 81 5.76 -1.72 5.46
N PRO A 82 4.65 -2.45 5.62
CA PRO A 82 3.33 -1.95 5.23
C PRO A 82 3.06 -0.64 5.97
N LEU A 83 2.61 0.37 5.23
CA LEU A 83 2.25 1.65 5.81
C LEU A 83 0.94 1.47 6.56
N PRO A 84 0.94 1.65 7.90
CA PRO A 84 -0.28 1.53 8.67
C PRO A 84 -1.33 2.50 8.11
N ALA A 85 -2.57 2.03 8.08
CA ALA A 85 -3.68 2.60 7.33
C ALA A 85 -3.90 4.11 7.49
N LEU A 86 -3.45 4.68 8.61
CA LEU A 86 -3.61 6.08 8.98
C LEU A 86 -2.38 6.74 9.64
N GLY A 87 -1.29 6.00 9.91
CA GLY A 87 -0.17 6.49 10.75
C GLY A 87 0.68 7.60 10.12
N PHE A 88 0.42 7.95 8.87
CA PHE A 88 1.22 8.90 8.08
C PHE A 88 0.76 10.35 8.17
N LEU A 89 -0.50 10.63 8.54
CA LEU A 89 -1.01 12.01 8.58
C LEU A 89 -0.52 12.82 9.79
N ASN A 90 0.19 12.19 10.73
CA ASN A 90 0.73 12.83 11.94
C ASN A 90 2.25 13.06 11.93
N GLY A 91 2.92 12.93 10.77
CA GLY A 91 4.30 13.40 10.63
C GLY A 91 5.33 12.72 11.54
N LYS A 92 5.07 11.49 12.01
CA LYS A 92 6.02 10.74 12.84
C LYS A 92 6.35 9.41 12.20
N LEU A 93 7.25 9.48 11.22
CA LEU A 93 8.03 8.33 10.79
C LEU A 93 9.23 8.26 11.76
N MET A 94 9.04 7.54 12.87
CA MET A 94 10.13 7.03 13.70
C MET A 94 10.25 5.53 13.45
#